data_AF-A0A0L0DAX9-F1
#
_entry.id   AF-A0A0L0DAX9-F1
#
_cell.length_a   1.000
_cell.length_b   1.000
_cell.length_c   1.000
_cell.angle_alpha   90.00
_cell.angle_beta   90.00
_cell.angle_gamma   90.00
#
_symmetry.space_group_name_H-M   'P 1'
#
loop_
_entity.id
_entity.type
_entity.pdbx_description
1 polymer ?
#
loop_
_entity_poly.entity_id
_entity_poly.type
_entity_poly.pdbx_seq_one_letter_code
_entity_poly.pdbx_strand_id
1 'polypeptide(L)'
;MAMAERPIVVAGGSSSRMDEGWGMMGSDSGGSGSGSGRFPNVRYSASFSSSGGDEDGSGSGSLSSSDSEWWLPADAPEAAVRAMGVRRAIEKAAANHHSRRRGAASPPPPMDADDARSVLPCRLGAEVVRVDWKEASGREALAELIASETPCVVVGAEATLPMGWDAARWKAEYGETTVPLNATLRDRVDMPLGWYLDLVAEQTEDVGLYLRNLHLCRWFPAAAAETQTPPAPMGSNRMDELRDVVPQWWLSWAELFISGCGTRTPLFHVDVCATHAWSGQIQGHKRFFVAPPSSTSAVYPIKDQPLVSRISKPDRASLGTFPEFASAELSVVDLAPGQLLYIPPGWWHTAVAVGVGPCITLGGNFVNDSNYERVAAAAAARSVTT
;
A
#
# COMPACT_ATOMS: atom_id res chain seq x y z
N MET A 1 49.28 -12.58 20.83
CA MET A 1 49.75 -11.23 20.43
C MET A 1 48.51 -10.48 19.96
N ALA A 2 48.16 -9.36 20.59
CA ALA A 2 46.84 -8.74 20.39
C ALA A 2 46.95 -7.22 20.23
N MET A 3 46.32 -6.71 19.17
CA MET A 3 45.95 -5.31 18.92
C MET A 3 44.84 -5.32 17.87
N ALA A 4 43.93 -4.36 17.76
CA ALA A 4 43.35 -3.42 18.73
C ALA A 4 42.25 -2.69 17.96
N GLU A 5 41.01 -2.71 18.42
CA GLU A 5 39.92 -2.04 17.72
C GLU A 5 40.08 -0.51 17.77
N ARG A 6 39.55 0.20 16.76
CA ARG A 6 39.47 1.66 16.75
C ARG A 6 38.00 2.08 16.56
N PRO A 7 37.39 2.81 17.52
CA PRO A 7 36.03 3.29 17.36
C PRO A 7 35.96 4.43 16.34
N ILE A 8 34.87 4.47 15.57
CA ILE A 8 34.54 5.62 14.72
C ILE A 8 33.77 6.63 15.58
N VAL A 9 34.25 7.87 15.63
CA VAL A 9 33.62 8.96 16.39
C VAL A 9 32.49 9.58 15.57
N VAL A 10 31.27 9.53 16.10
CA VAL A 10 30.13 10.29 15.55
C VAL A 10 30.14 11.69 16.15
N ALA A 11 30.32 12.72 15.31
CA ALA A 11 30.19 14.11 15.72
C ALA A 11 28.72 14.53 15.74
N GLY A 12 28.25 15.12 16.84
CA GLY A 12 26.86 15.55 17.00
C GLY A 12 26.53 16.79 16.14
N GLY A 13 25.39 16.74 15.44
CA GLY A 13 24.78 17.86 14.72
C GLY A 13 23.44 18.25 15.33
N SER A 14 23.08 19.53 15.26
CA SER A 14 21.92 20.11 15.96
C SER A 14 20.57 19.54 15.53
N SER A 15 19.71 19.27 16.52
CA SER A 15 18.30 18.93 16.36
C SER A 15 17.51 19.92 15.50
N SER A 16 16.77 19.40 14.52
CA SER A 16 15.56 20.03 13.99
C SER A 16 14.45 18.97 13.92
N ARG A 17 13.40 19.11 14.74
CA ARG A 17 12.21 18.24 14.66
C ARG A 17 11.57 18.36 13.27
N MET A 18 11.14 17.21 12.72
CA MET A 18 10.19 17.14 11.61
C MET A 18 9.13 16.11 11.97
N ASP A 19 7.86 16.41 11.68
CA ASP A 19 6.74 15.55 12.06
C ASP A 19 6.62 14.33 11.13
N GLU A 20 6.77 13.13 11.68
CA GLU A 20 6.62 11.88 10.93
C GLU A 20 5.13 11.53 10.77
N GLY A 21 4.56 11.89 9.63
CA GLY A 21 3.15 11.67 9.29
C GLY A 21 2.76 10.22 8.95
N TRP A 22 3.17 9.23 9.76
CA TRP A 22 2.83 7.80 9.59
C TRP A 22 2.50 7.13 10.92
N GLY A 23 1.24 6.71 11.08
CA GLY A 23 0.70 6.14 12.32
C GLY A 23 -0.08 7.17 13.13
N MET A 24 -1.41 7.04 13.14
CA MET A 24 -2.28 7.87 13.97
C MET A 24 -2.13 7.47 15.45
N MET A 25 -1.44 8.30 16.23
CA MET A 25 -1.38 8.16 17.69
C MET A 25 -2.76 8.41 18.31
N GLY A 26 -3.20 7.49 19.17
CA GLY A 26 -4.31 7.67 20.09
C GLY A 26 -3.89 7.12 21.46
N SER A 27 -3.54 8.01 22.38
CA SER A 27 -2.97 7.65 23.69
C SER A 27 -4.05 7.67 24.78
N ASP A 28 -4.70 6.53 25.02
CA ASP A 28 -5.60 6.36 26.17
C ASP A 28 -4.87 5.72 27.36
N SER A 29 -4.62 6.52 28.39
CA SER A 29 -4.16 6.05 29.69
C SER A 29 -5.32 5.44 30.47
N GLY A 30 -5.33 4.12 30.64
CA GLY A 30 -6.46 3.38 31.22
C GLY A 30 -6.77 3.74 32.68
N GLY A 31 -7.89 4.45 32.89
CA GLY A 31 -8.58 4.52 34.18
C GLY A 31 -9.67 3.46 34.27
N SER A 32 -9.82 2.81 35.43
CA SER A 32 -10.75 1.68 35.59
C SER A 32 -12.21 2.12 35.77
N GLY A 33 -13.12 1.53 34.99
CA GLY A 33 -14.56 1.73 35.11
C GLY A 33 -15.36 0.75 34.25
N SER A 34 -16.33 0.06 34.84
CA SER A 34 -17.22 -0.87 34.14
C SER A 34 -18.49 -0.16 33.66
N GLY A 35 -18.76 -0.22 32.35
CA GLY A 35 -19.97 0.39 31.78
C GLY A 35 -20.13 0.11 30.28
N SER A 36 -21.37 -0.09 29.84
CA SER A 36 -21.76 -0.37 28.46
C SER A 36 -21.19 0.63 27.44
N GLY A 37 -20.42 0.14 26.46
CA GLY A 37 -19.73 0.98 25.48
C GLY A 37 -20.67 1.74 24.53
N ARG A 38 -20.63 3.07 24.61
CA ARG A 38 -20.91 3.99 23.49
C ARG A 38 -19.66 4.84 23.28
N PHE A 39 -19.09 4.81 22.07
CA PHE A 39 -17.97 5.69 21.73
C PHE A 39 -18.45 7.15 21.59
N PRO A 40 -17.73 8.14 22.14
CA PRO A 40 -18.13 9.55 22.04
C PRO A 40 -17.71 10.18 20.71
N ASN A 41 -18.59 10.99 20.11
CA ASN A 41 -18.25 11.80 18.94
C ASN A 41 -17.42 13.02 19.36
N VAL A 42 -16.19 13.14 18.84
CA VAL A 42 -15.32 14.30 19.04
C VAL A 42 -15.39 15.23 17.82
N ARG A 43 -15.83 16.48 18.02
CA ARG A 43 -15.65 17.56 17.04
C ARG A 43 -14.29 18.23 17.27
N TYR A 44 -13.56 18.49 16.18
CA TYR A 44 -12.39 19.38 16.19
C TYR A 44 -12.74 20.72 15.55
N SER A 45 -12.24 21.81 16.16
CA SER A 45 -12.19 23.14 15.59
C SER A 45 -10.75 23.66 15.70
N ALA A 46 -10.29 24.39 14.68
CA ALA A 46 -8.96 24.98 14.65
C ALA A 46 -9.09 26.49 14.42
N SER A 47 -8.53 27.28 15.34
CA SER A 47 -8.41 28.74 15.24
C SER A 47 -6.94 29.09 15.00
N PHE A 48 -6.65 29.81 13.92
CA PHE A 48 -5.31 30.32 13.64
C PHE A 48 -5.17 31.77 14.07
N SER A 49 -3.99 32.12 14.58
CA SER A 49 -3.50 33.49 14.68
C SER A 49 -2.27 33.64 13.79
N SER A 50 -2.18 34.78 13.09
CA SER A 50 -1.05 35.16 12.25
C SER A 50 -0.58 36.56 12.62
N SER A 51 0.73 36.79 12.61
CA SER A 51 1.34 38.05 13.05
C SER A 51 2.48 38.47 12.12
N GLY A 52 2.36 39.66 11.52
CA GLY A 52 3.38 40.29 10.66
C GLY A 52 2.75 40.93 9.42
N GLY A 53 2.78 42.27 9.35
CA GLY A 53 2.07 43.06 8.31
C GLY A 53 2.89 43.39 7.05
N ASP A 54 2.18 43.92 6.04
CA ASP A 54 2.17 45.35 5.63
C ASP A 54 3.53 46.09 5.57
N GLU A 55 3.89 46.94 4.58
CA GLU A 55 3.22 47.60 3.41
C GLU A 55 4.19 47.60 2.19
N ASP A 56 3.89 47.93 0.91
CA ASP A 56 2.65 48.25 0.16
C ASP A 56 2.57 47.29 -1.09
N GLY A 57 2.70 47.59 -2.40
CA GLY A 57 2.76 48.84 -3.20
C GLY A 57 3.52 48.67 -4.52
N SER A 58 3.01 49.00 -5.71
CA SER A 58 1.65 49.33 -6.20
C SER A 58 1.48 48.72 -7.61
N GLY A 59 0.27 48.60 -8.17
CA GLY A 59 0.07 47.81 -9.42
C GLY A 59 -1.07 48.26 -10.34
N SER A 60 -1.23 47.54 -11.46
CA SER A 60 -2.41 47.62 -12.35
C SER A 60 -2.58 46.34 -13.17
N GLY A 61 -3.82 45.94 -13.46
CA GLY A 61 -4.14 44.73 -14.23
C GLY A 61 -5.13 43.78 -13.53
N SER A 62 -6.37 44.22 -13.29
CA SER A 62 -7.36 43.49 -12.52
C SER A 62 -8.22 42.50 -13.34
N LEU A 63 -8.39 41.29 -12.79
CA LEU A 63 -9.61 40.49 -12.96
C LEU A 63 -10.06 40.06 -11.56
N SER A 64 -11.22 40.52 -11.13
CA SER A 64 -11.69 40.37 -9.75
C SER A 64 -12.25 38.97 -9.49
N SER A 65 -11.60 38.20 -8.62
CA SER A 65 -12.23 37.09 -7.92
C SER A 65 -13.22 37.64 -6.89
N SER A 66 -14.50 37.75 -7.25
CA SER A 66 -15.56 38.09 -6.32
C SER A 66 -15.78 36.96 -5.33
N ASP A 67 -15.93 37.30 -4.05
CA ASP A 67 -16.00 36.37 -2.93
C ASP A 67 -17.12 35.33 -3.05
N SER A 68 -16.84 34.14 -2.53
CA SER A 68 -17.89 33.22 -2.09
C SER A 68 -17.43 32.41 -0.88
N GLU A 69 -17.35 33.09 0.27
CA GLU A 69 -17.37 32.39 1.56
C GLU A 69 -18.71 31.65 1.72
N TRP A 70 -18.74 30.37 1.40
CA TRP A 70 -19.92 29.53 1.58
C TRP A 70 -20.10 29.14 3.04
N TRP A 71 -20.67 30.06 3.82
CA TRP A 71 -21.17 29.78 5.17
C TRP A 71 -22.27 28.71 5.11
N LEU A 72 -21.96 27.51 5.59
CA LEU A 72 -22.97 26.48 5.81
C LEU A 72 -23.81 26.82 7.05
N PRO A 73 -25.16 26.66 6.99
CA PRO A 73 -25.97 26.55 8.20
C PRO A 73 -25.42 25.44 9.11
N ALA A 74 -25.43 25.65 10.43
CA ALA A 74 -24.86 24.72 11.42
C ALA A 74 -25.59 23.35 11.49
N ASP A 75 -26.70 23.26 10.77
CA ASP A 75 -27.74 22.24 10.69
C ASP A 75 -27.86 21.62 9.28
N ALA A 76 -26.93 21.90 8.36
CA ALA A 76 -26.86 21.26 7.05
C ALA A 76 -26.76 19.71 7.17
N PRO A 77 -27.65 18.92 6.52
CA PRO A 77 -27.67 17.47 6.69
C PRO A 77 -26.37 16.76 6.27
N GLU A 78 -25.93 15.76 7.03
CA GLU A 78 -24.72 14.98 6.75
C GLU A 78 -24.65 14.46 5.31
N ALA A 79 -25.78 14.03 4.74
CA ALA A 79 -25.87 13.56 3.37
C ALA A 79 -25.37 14.59 2.33
N ALA A 80 -25.62 15.88 2.56
CA ALA A 80 -25.14 16.96 1.68
C ALA A 80 -23.62 17.15 1.79
N VAL A 81 -23.06 17.05 3.01
CA VAL A 81 -21.61 17.14 3.24
C VAL A 81 -20.89 15.95 2.60
N ARG A 82 -21.41 14.72 2.79
CA ARG A 82 -20.90 13.49 2.16
C ARG A 82 -20.99 13.58 0.63
N ALA A 83 -22.11 14.05 0.09
CA ALA A 83 -22.29 14.27 -1.34
C ALA A 83 -21.30 15.29 -1.92
N MET A 84 -21.00 16.39 -1.22
CA MET A 84 -19.99 17.37 -1.67
C MET A 84 -18.56 16.82 -1.61
N GLY A 85 -18.21 16.04 -0.58
CA GLY A 85 -16.89 15.40 -0.49
C GLY A 85 -16.65 14.43 -1.65
N VAL A 86 -17.61 13.54 -1.90
CA VAL A 86 -17.56 12.59 -3.03
C VAL A 86 -17.63 13.32 -4.36
N ARG A 87 -18.51 14.32 -4.53
CA ARG A 87 -18.58 15.14 -5.74
C ARG A 87 -17.24 15.82 -6.04
N ARG A 88 -16.55 16.36 -5.03
CA ARG A 88 -15.22 16.97 -5.21
C ARG A 88 -14.15 15.94 -5.56
N ALA A 89 -14.24 14.71 -5.06
CA ALA A 89 -13.37 13.60 -5.48
C ALA A 89 -13.64 13.17 -6.93
N ILE A 90 -14.92 13.04 -7.32
CA ILE A 90 -15.35 12.76 -8.70
C ILE A 90 -14.94 13.90 -9.64
N GLU A 91 -15.11 15.16 -9.25
CA GLU A 91 -14.69 16.34 -10.03
C GLU A 91 -13.15 16.40 -10.17
N LYS A 92 -12.39 16.00 -9.14
CA LYS A 92 -10.91 15.89 -9.21
C LYS A 92 -10.47 14.74 -10.13
N ALA A 93 -11.12 13.57 -10.06
CA ALA A 93 -10.89 12.46 -10.98
C ALA A 93 -11.28 12.84 -12.42
N ALA A 94 -12.44 13.48 -12.61
CA ALA A 94 -12.92 13.97 -13.89
C ALA A 94 -12.06 15.09 -14.46
N ALA A 95 -11.45 15.96 -13.65
CA ALA A 95 -10.49 16.98 -14.10
C ALA A 95 -9.17 16.35 -14.56
N ASN A 96 -8.67 15.33 -13.84
CA ASN A 96 -7.54 14.51 -14.28
C ASN A 96 -7.86 13.78 -15.60
N HIS A 97 -9.11 13.33 -15.79
CA HIS A 97 -9.58 12.69 -17.03
C HIS A 97 -9.77 13.70 -18.19
N HIS A 98 -10.29 14.90 -17.93
CA HIS A 98 -10.54 15.93 -18.95
C HIS A 98 -9.26 16.61 -19.44
N SER A 99 -8.26 16.78 -18.57
CA SER A 99 -6.93 17.26 -18.97
C SER A 99 -6.23 16.25 -19.90
N ARG A 100 -6.33 14.94 -19.63
CA ARG A 100 -5.83 13.88 -20.53
C ARG A 100 -6.57 13.82 -21.88
N ARG A 101 -7.89 14.07 -21.90
CA ARG A 101 -8.69 14.05 -23.15
C ARG A 101 -8.32 15.15 -24.16
N ARG A 102 -7.59 16.21 -23.77
CA ARG A 102 -7.12 17.24 -24.71
C ARG A 102 -5.81 16.85 -25.41
N GLY A 103 -5.85 15.77 -26.20
CA GLY A 103 -4.80 15.44 -27.17
C GLY A 103 -4.34 13.97 -27.22
N ALA A 104 -4.72 13.14 -26.23
CA ALA A 104 -4.43 11.71 -26.26
C ALA A 104 -5.54 10.94 -27.02
N ALA A 105 -5.12 9.94 -27.82
CA ALA A 105 -6.01 8.83 -28.18
C ALA A 105 -6.42 8.05 -26.92
N SER A 106 -7.46 7.22 -27.01
CA SER A 106 -7.77 6.26 -25.95
C SER A 106 -6.49 5.50 -25.56
N PRO A 107 -6.11 5.44 -24.27
CA PRO A 107 -4.92 4.69 -23.90
C PRO A 107 -5.09 3.23 -24.31
N PRO A 108 -3.99 2.53 -24.67
CA PRO A 108 -4.06 1.12 -24.99
C PRO A 108 -4.66 0.34 -23.81
N PRO A 109 -5.33 -0.80 -24.07
CA PRO A 109 -5.82 -1.67 -23.01
C PRO A 109 -4.67 -2.09 -22.06
N PRO A 110 -4.99 -2.61 -20.85
CA PRO A 110 -3.99 -3.15 -19.95
C PRO A 110 -3.07 -4.13 -20.69
N MET A 111 -1.84 -3.66 -20.91
CA MET A 111 -0.80 -4.35 -21.68
C MET A 111 -0.64 -5.78 -21.17
N ASP A 112 -0.49 -6.76 -22.06
CA ASP A 112 -0.35 -8.16 -21.62
C ASP A 112 0.99 -8.37 -20.88
N ALA A 113 1.16 -9.51 -20.20
CA ALA A 113 2.37 -9.82 -19.46
C ALA A 113 3.60 -9.82 -20.38
N ASP A 114 3.49 -10.45 -21.55
CA ASP A 114 4.59 -10.54 -22.52
C ASP A 114 4.87 -9.20 -23.22
N ASP A 115 3.84 -8.42 -23.57
CA ASP A 115 4.03 -7.04 -24.05
C ASP A 115 4.79 -6.21 -23.00
N ALA A 116 4.40 -6.30 -21.72
CA ALA A 116 5.03 -5.55 -20.63
C ALA A 116 6.46 -6.02 -20.34
N ARG A 117 6.76 -7.31 -20.51
CA ARG A 117 8.12 -7.87 -20.49
C ARG A 117 8.97 -7.33 -21.65
N SER A 118 8.37 -7.11 -22.81
CA SER A 118 9.08 -6.66 -24.03
C SER A 118 9.48 -5.17 -24.05
N VAL A 119 8.86 -4.32 -23.23
CA VAL A 119 9.08 -2.85 -23.23
C VAL A 119 9.74 -2.30 -21.97
N LEU A 120 10.31 -3.16 -21.11
CA LEU A 120 10.96 -2.72 -19.88
C LEU A 120 12.18 -1.80 -20.16
N PRO A 121 12.35 -0.68 -19.43
CA PRO A 121 13.55 0.17 -19.53
C PRO A 121 14.74 -0.37 -18.72
N CYS A 122 14.74 -1.68 -18.42
CA CYS A 122 15.72 -2.37 -17.58
C CYS A 122 15.87 -3.83 -18.06
N ARG A 123 16.70 -4.63 -17.39
CA ARG A 123 16.84 -6.04 -17.75
C ARG A 123 15.59 -6.81 -17.30
N LEU A 124 15.02 -7.60 -18.19
CA LEU A 124 14.04 -8.61 -17.80
C LEU A 124 14.71 -9.61 -16.84
N GLY A 125 14.21 -9.67 -15.61
CA GLY A 125 14.68 -10.62 -14.60
C GLY A 125 14.26 -12.06 -14.93
N ALA A 126 14.81 -13.02 -14.20
CA ALA A 126 14.42 -14.43 -14.32
C ALA A 126 12.91 -14.61 -14.09
N GLU A 127 12.29 -15.60 -14.76
CA GLU A 127 10.89 -15.91 -14.51
C GLU A 127 10.71 -16.45 -13.08
N VAL A 128 9.72 -15.89 -12.37
CA VAL A 128 9.42 -16.27 -10.99
C VAL A 128 8.78 -17.66 -10.97
N VAL A 129 9.40 -18.57 -10.23
CA VAL A 129 9.04 -20.00 -10.16
C VAL A 129 7.58 -20.16 -9.76
N ARG A 130 6.87 -21.10 -10.40
CA ARG A 130 5.46 -21.40 -10.11
C ARG A 130 5.34 -22.81 -9.54
N VAL A 131 4.62 -22.96 -8.43
CA VAL A 131 4.46 -24.24 -7.70
C VAL A 131 2.97 -24.51 -7.46
N ASP A 132 2.50 -25.74 -7.67
CA ASP A 132 1.10 -26.11 -7.42
C ASP A 132 0.91 -26.64 -6.00
N TRP A 133 0.16 -25.91 -5.18
CA TRP A 133 -0.17 -26.25 -3.80
C TRP A 133 -0.94 -27.58 -3.66
N LYS A 134 -1.60 -28.05 -4.73
CA LYS A 134 -2.36 -29.31 -4.75
C LYS A 134 -1.44 -30.54 -4.81
N GLU A 135 -0.26 -30.41 -5.41
CA GLU A 135 0.73 -31.50 -5.48
C GLU A 135 1.63 -31.57 -4.24
N ALA A 136 2.12 -32.76 -3.88
CA ALA A 136 3.10 -32.90 -2.78
C ALA A 136 4.45 -32.25 -3.14
N SER A 137 4.93 -32.52 -4.36
CA SER A 137 6.08 -31.89 -5.03
C SER A 137 6.03 -30.36 -4.97
N GLY A 138 4.88 -29.75 -5.27
CA GLY A 138 4.73 -28.29 -5.23
C GLY A 138 4.76 -27.71 -3.81
N ARG A 139 4.26 -28.45 -2.81
CA ARG A 139 4.37 -28.07 -1.39
C ARG A 139 5.80 -28.20 -0.84
N GLU A 140 6.51 -29.24 -1.25
CA GLU A 140 7.93 -29.46 -0.92
C GLU A 140 8.79 -28.36 -1.54
N ALA A 141 8.64 -28.10 -2.83
CA ALA A 141 9.35 -27.02 -3.54
C ALA A 141 9.03 -25.62 -2.95
N LEU A 142 7.79 -25.37 -2.51
CA LEU A 142 7.43 -24.11 -1.84
C LEU A 142 8.19 -23.94 -0.51
N ALA A 143 8.34 -24.99 0.28
CA ALA A 143 9.11 -24.96 1.52
C ALA A 143 10.61 -24.68 1.25
N GLU A 144 11.18 -25.28 0.20
CA GLU A 144 12.55 -24.98 -0.25
C GLU A 144 12.71 -23.53 -0.68
N LEU A 145 11.79 -23.00 -1.50
CA LEU A 145 11.82 -21.62 -2.02
C LEU A 145 11.65 -20.56 -0.91
N ILE A 146 10.83 -20.84 0.11
CA ILE A 146 10.73 -19.99 1.32
C ILE A 146 12.03 -20.05 2.12
N ALA A 147 12.61 -21.24 2.32
CA ALA A 147 13.87 -21.42 3.05
C ALA A 147 15.08 -20.81 2.32
N SER A 148 15.06 -20.75 0.98
CA SER A 148 16.08 -20.11 0.14
C SER A 148 15.79 -18.64 -0.19
N GLU A 149 14.80 -18.02 0.47
CA GLU A 149 14.38 -16.62 0.26
C GLU A 149 14.23 -16.23 -1.22
N THR A 150 13.53 -17.09 -1.97
CA THR A 150 13.32 -16.99 -3.41
C THR A 150 11.84 -16.77 -3.73
N PRO A 151 11.44 -15.69 -4.43
CA PRO A 151 10.04 -15.41 -4.71
C PRO A 151 9.44 -16.49 -5.62
N CYS A 152 8.18 -16.81 -5.40
CA CYS A 152 7.44 -17.78 -6.20
C CYS A 152 5.94 -17.48 -6.23
N VAL A 153 5.26 -17.98 -7.28
CA VAL A 153 3.80 -17.97 -7.36
C VAL A 153 3.27 -19.35 -6.99
N VAL A 154 2.48 -19.39 -5.92
CA VAL A 154 1.68 -20.55 -5.56
C VAL A 154 0.41 -20.53 -6.41
N VAL A 155 0.24 -21.56 -7.24
CA VAL A 155 -1.03 -21.87 -7.92
C VAL A 155 -1.77 -22.97 -7.17
N GLY A 156 -3.06 -23.16 -7.44
CA GLY A 156 -3.87 -24.14 -6.72
C GLY A 156 -4.16 -23.79 -5.25
N ALA A 157 -4.03 -22.50 -4.90
CA ALA A 157 -4.21 -21.99 -3.54
C ALA A 157 -5.66 -21.56 -3.24
N GLU A 158 -6.63 -21.89 -4.10
CA GLU A 158 -8.01 -21.37 -4.03
C GLU A 158 -8.71 -21.77 -2.72
N ALA A 159 -8.43 -22.97 -2.22
CA ALA A 159 -8.95 -23.48 -0.94
C ALA A 159 -8.30 -22.84 0.30
N THR A 160 -7.32 -21.94 0.12
CA THR A 160 -6.59 -21.23 1.19
C THR A 160 -6.85 -19.72 1.17
N LEU A 161 -7.65 -19.23 0.21
CA LEU A 161 -8.02 -17.83 0.01
C LEU A 161 -9.54 -17.69 0.09
N PRO A 162 -10.08 -16.54 0.53
CA PRO A 162 -11.52 -16.34 0.65
C PRO A 162 -12.13 -16.00 -0.73
N MET A 163 -12.19 -16.98 -1.63
CA MET A 163 -12.54 -16.78 -3.04
C MET A 163 -13.97 -16.26 -3.30
N GLY A 164 -14.84 -16.21 -2.29
CA GLY A 164 -16.15 -15.56 -2.36
C GLY A 164 -16.17 -14.05 -2.06
N TRP A 165 -15.01 -13.43 -1.79
CA TRP A 165 -14.89 -12.00 -1.49
C TRP A 165 -14.83 -11.12 -2.75
N ASP A 166 -15.85 -11.25 -3.61
CA ASP A 166 -16.00 -10.38 -4.78
C ASP A 166 -16.66 -9.02 -4.44
N ALA A 167 -16.60 -8.09 -5.40
CA ALA A 167 -17.18 -6.76 -5.28
C ALA A 167 -18.70 -6.73 -5.03
N ALA A 168 -19.47 -7.74 -5.48
CA ALA A 168 -20.90 -7.81 -5.22
C ALA A 168 -21.14 -8.20 -3.76
N ARG A 169 -20.39 -9.16 -3.21
CA ARG A 169 -20.39 -9.50 -1.79
C ARG A 169 -19.96 -8.31 -0.93
N TRP A 170 -18.82 -7.69 -1.23
CA TRP A 170 -18.32 -6.52 -0.50
C TRP A 170 -19.30 -5.34 -0.51
N LYS A 171 -20.00 -5.11 -1.62
CA LYS A 171 -21.05 -4.09 -1.71
C LYS A 171 -22.29 -4.46 -0.89
N ALA A 172 -22.71 -5.72 -0.90
CA ALA A 172 -23.90 -6.18 -0.18
C ALA A 172 -23.74 -6.18 1.35
N GLU A 173 -22.56 -6.59 1.85
CA GLU A 173 -22.30 -6.69 3.30
C GLU A 173 -21.76 -5.40 3.91
N TYR A 174 -20.96 -4.65 3.15
CA TYR A 174 -20.16 -3.52 3.66
C TYR A 174 -20.31 -2.23 2.85
N GLY A 175 -21.28 -2.16 1.93
CA GLY A 175 -21.43 -1.02 1.00
C GLY A 175 -21.59 0.35 1.68
N GLU A 176 -22.28 0.40 2.82
CA GLU A 176 -22.48 1.61 3.61
C GLU A 176 -21.30 1.94 4.56
N THR A 177 -20.31 1.05 4.68
CA THR A 177 -19.12 1.31 5.50
C THR A 177 -18.26 2.38 4.84
N THR A 178 -18.13 3.54 5.48
CA THR A 178 -17.19 4.58 5.06
C THR A 178 -15.76 4.09 5.23
N VAL A 179 -15.02 3.95 4.13
CA VAL A 179 -13.64 3.47 4.07
C VAL A 179 -12.67 4.56 3.61
N PRO A 180 -11.41 4.56 4.09
CA PRO A 180 -10.39 5.48 3.63
C PRO A 180 -9.73 4.95 2.35
N LEU A 181 -9.82 5.76 1.29
CA LEU A 181 -9.09 5.55 0.03
C LEU A 181 -7.86 6.46 0.02
N ASN A 182 -6.73 5.94 -0.46
CA ASN A 182 -5.39 6.55 -0.40
C ASN A 182 -4.86 6.76 1.03
N ALA A 183 -3.69 6.19 1.33
CA ALA A 183 -3.20 6.09 2.71
C ALA A 183 -2.48 7.35 3.26
N THR A 184 -2.21 8.40 2.46
CA THR A 184 -1.53 9.60 2.99
C THR A 184 -2.54 10.64 3.42
N LEU A 185 -2.26 11.36 4.52
CA LEU A 185 -3.15 12.43 5.01
C LEU A 185 -3.30 13.62 4.03
N ARG A 186 -2.53 13.66 2.93
CA ARG A 186 -2.58 14.70 1.88
C ARG A 186 -3.45 14.31 0.68
N ASP A 187 -3.73 13.02 0.48
CA ASP A 187 -4.49 12.50 -0.66
C ASP A 187 -5.65 11.55 -0.29
N ARG A 188 -5.83 11.27 1.01
CA ARG A 188 -6.93 10.49 1.57
C ARG A 188 -8.31 11.04 1.19
N VAL A 189 -9.21 10.14 0.81
CA VAL A 189 -10.63 10.39 0.53
C VAL A 189 -11.46 9.32 1.24
N ASP A 190 -12.35 9.73 2.13
CA ASP A 190 -13.27 8.82 2.82
C ASP A 190 -14.62 8.77 2.10
N MET A 191 -15.11 7.57 1.76
CA MET A 191 -16.43 7.38 1.12
C MET A 191 -17.01 5.99 1.42
N PRO A 192 -18.34 5.77 1.26
CA PRO A 192 -18.93 4.44 1.37
C PRO A 192 -18.29 3.44 0.40
N LEU A 193 -17.92 2.25 0.87
CA LEU A 193 -17.26 1.23 0.06
C LEU A 193 -18.07 0.86 -1.19
N GLY A 194 -19.40 0.81 -1.09
CA GLY A 194 -20.29 0.49 -2.21
C GLY A 194 -20.21 1.52 -3.34
N TRP A 195 -19.99 2.80 -3.01
CA TRP A 195 -19.81 3.87 -3.99
C TRP A 195 -18.43 3.79 -4.66
N TYR A 196 -17.39 3.37 -3.92
CA TYR A 196 -16.08 3.10 -4.50
C TYR A 196 -16.09 1.89 -5.43
N LEU A 197 -16.79 0.82 -5.05
CA LEU A 197 -16.96 -0.39 -5.86
C LEU A 197 -17.71 -0.09 -7.16
N ASP A 198 -18.81 0.68 -7.10
CA ASP A 198 -19.51 1.16 -8.30
C ASP A 198 -18.61 2.05 -9.17
N LEU A 199 -17.83 2.95 -8.56
CA LEU A 199 -16.90 3.81 -9.29
C LEU A 199 -15.86 3.00 -10.06
N VAL A 200 -15.32 1.91 -9.52
CA VAL A 200 -14.28 1.09 -10.20
C VAL A 200 -14.83 -0.02 -11.09
N ALA A 201 -16.11 -0.39 -10.97
CA ALA A 201 -16.70 -1.52 -11.69
C ALA A 201 -16.60 -1.41 -13.23
N GLU A 202 -16.77 -0.22 -13.78
CA GLU A 202 -16.79 0.04 -15.23
C GLU A 202 -15.46 0.61 -15.77
N GLN A 203 -14.43 0.74 -14.92
CA GLN A 203 -13.22 1.50 -15.28
C GLN A 203 -12.20 0.69 -16.07
N THR A 204 -11.68 1.33 -17.11
CA THR A 204 -10.55 0.87 -17.94
C THR A 204 -9.25 1.64 -17.66
N GLU A 205 -9.30 2.66 -16.79
CA GLU A 205 -8.17 3.53 -16.41
C GLU A 205 -8.08 3.74 -14.89
N ASP A 206 -6.90 4.16 -14.43
CA ASP A 206 -6.64 4.51 -13.02
C ASP A 206 -7.39 5.79 -12.62
N VAL A 207 -8.39 5.63 -11.74
CA VAL A 207 -9.18 6.73 -11.16
C VAL A 207 -8.44 7.53 -10.07
N GLY A 208 -7.24 7.10 -9.64
CA GLY A 208 -6.46 7.79 -8.63
C GLY A 208 -6.97 7.61 -7.19
N LEU A 209 -7.74 6.54 -6.95
CA LEU A 209 -8.27 6.14 -5.65
C LEU A 209 -7.96 4.66 -5.42
N TYR A 210 -7.26 4.34 -4.34
CA TYR A 210 -6.87 2.98 -3.95
C TYR A 210 -7.23 2.71 -2.49
N LEU A 211 -8.15 1.77 -2.24
CA LEU A 211 -8.29 1.15 -0.92
C LEU A 211 -7.09 0.22 -0.74
N ARG A 212 -6.14 0.61 0.12
CA ARG A 212 -4.89 -0.13 0.35
C ARG A 212 -4.51 -0.10 1.82
N ASN A 213 -3.73 -1.09 2.24
CA ASN A 213 -3.20 -1.19 3.60
C ASN A 213 -4.32 -1.16 4.67
N LEU A 214 -5.49 -1.71 4.34
CA LEU A 214 -6.68 -1.64 5.19
C LEU A 214 -6.73 -2.88 6.09
N HIS A 215 -6.24 -2.73 7.32
CA HIS A 215 -6.20 -3.80 8.34
C HIS A 215 -7.59 -4.44 8.54
N LEU A 216 -7.75 -5.67 8.04
CA LEU A 216 -9.04 -6.34 7.91
C LEU A 216 -9.73 -6.52 9.27
N CYS A 217 -8.98 -6.91 10.31
CA CYS A 217 -9.49 -7.08 11.67
C CYS A 217 -10.08 -5.79 12.28
N ARG A 218 -9.62 -4.61 11.84
CA ARG A 218 -10.04 -3.30 12.35
C ARG A 218 -11.28 -2.78 11.65
N TRP A 219 -11.41 -3.03 10.35
CA TRP A 219 -12.48 -2.48 9.52
C TRP A 219 -13.61 -3.48 9.27
N PHE A 220 -13.28 -4.76 9.13
CA PHE A 220 -14.18 -5.84 8.76
C PHE A 220 -13.92 -7.10 9.62
N PRO A 221 -14.12 -7.04 10.95
CA PRO A 221 -13.78 -8.13 11.88
C PRO A 221 -14.54 -9.44 11.59
N ALA A 222 -15.73 -9.38 10.99
CA ALA A 222 -16.47 -10.57 10.55
C ALA A 222 -15.75 -11.28 9.39
N ALA A 223 -15.36 -10.54 8.33
CA ALA A 223 -14.55 -11.08 7.25
C ALA A 223 -13.19 -11.59 7.76
N ALA A 224 -12.54 -10.88 8.70
CA ALA A 224 -11.28 -11.34 9.30
C ALA A 224 -11.38 -12.74 9.96
N ALA A 225 -12.54 -13.08 10.53
CA ALA A 225 -12.78 -14.39 11.13
C ALA A 225 -13.02 -15.52 10.12
N GLU A 226 -13.19 -15.22 8.82
CA GLU A 226 -13.29 -16.22 7.75
C GLU A 226 -11.91 -16.64 7.19
N THR A 227 -10.84 -15.89 7.50
CA THR A 227 -9.50 -16.08 6.92
C THR A 227 -8.47 -16.65 7.88
N GLN A 228 -7.65 -17.57 7.38
CA GLN A 228 -6.35 -17.89 7.97
C GLN A 228 -5.31 -16.85 7.54
N THR A 229 -4.56 -16.30 8.49
CA THR A 229 -3.61 -15.21 8.25
C THR A 229 -2.25 -15.50 8.90
N PRO A 230 -1.18 -15.77 8.12
CA PRO A 230 -1.14 -15.92 6.67
C PRO A 230 -1.90 -17.18 6.21
N PRO A 231 -2.23 -17.30 4.91
CA PRO A 231 -2.86 -18.50 4.37
C PRO A 231 -1.92 -19.70 4.44
N ALA A 232 -2.48 -20.92 4.53
CA ALA A 232 -1.76 -22.17 4.73
C ALA A 232 -0.46 -22.39 3.90
N PRO A 233 -0.32 -21.93 2.64
CA PRO A 233 0.91 -22.12 1.88
C PRO A 233 2.14 -21.41 2.45
N MET A 234 1.96 -20.38 3.29
CA MET A 234 3.04 -19.65 3.94
C MET A 234 3.53 -20.32 5.24
N GLY A 235 2.84 -21.37 5.72
CA GLY A 235 3.20 -22.11 6.92
C GLY A 235 2.84 -21.37 8.22
N SER A 236 3.73 -21.44 9.21
CA SER A 236 3.57 -20.79 10.51
C SER A 236 3.83 -19.29 10.46
N ASN A 237 3.20 -18.55 11.38
CA ASN A 237 3.50 -17.14 11.60
C ASN A 237 3.86 -16.87 13.06
N ARG A 238 5.14 -16.57 13.29
CA ARG A 238 5.76 -16.32 14.59
C ARG A 238 5.74 -14.83 14.97
N MET A 239 5.04 -13.99 14.21
CA MET A 239 4.87 -12.55 14.51
C MET A 239 4.28 -12.34 15.92
N ASP A 240 3.38 -13.22 16.36
CA ASP A 240 2.77 -13.21 17.69
C ASP A 240 3.76 -13.39 18.86
N GLU A 241 4.91 -14.01 18.62
CA GLU A 241 5.99 -14.18 19.59
C GLU A 241 6.84 -12.90 19.73
N LEU A 242 6.84 -12.04 18.70
CA LEU A 242 7.57 -10.78 18.67
C LEU A 242 6.78 -9.58 19.23
N ARG A 243 5.61 -9.83 19.83
CA ARG A 243 4.63 -8.84 20.31
C ARG A 243 5.15 -7.74 21.24
N ASP A 244 6.27 -7.98 21.92
CA ASP A 244 6.90 -7.01 22.83
C ASP A 244 7.90 -6.08 22.11
N VAL A 245 8.26 -6.39 20.84
CA VAL A 245 9.19 -5.58 20.02
C VAL A 245 8.59 -5.07 18.71
N VAL A 246 7.58 -5.73 18.13
CA VAL A 246 6.84 -5.22 16.97
C VAL A 246 5.63 -4.37 17.40
N PRO A 247 5.21 -3.36 16.60
CA PRO A 247 3.98 -2.63 16.88
C PRO A 247 2.76 -3.54 16.90
N GLN A 248 1.86 -3.35 17.88
CA GLN A 248 0.70 -4.25 18.11
C GLN A 248 -0.20 -4.46 16.87
N TRP A 249 -0.25 -3.51 15.94
CA TRP A 249 -1.01 -3.65 14.69
C TRP A 249 -0.40 -4.64 13.68
N TRP A 250 0.83 -5.13 13.90
CA TRP A 250 1.47 -6.22 13.15
C TRP A 250 0.91 -7.60 13.52
N LEU A 251 0.33 -7.74 14.72
CA LEU A 251 -0.15 -9.02 15.27
C LEU A 251 -1.51 -9.46 14.72
N SER A 252 -2.12 -8.67 13.83
CA SER A 252 -3.40 -8.99 13.18
C SER A 252 -3.39 -8.50 11.72
N TRP A 253 -2.21 -8.53 11.10
CA TRP A 253 -1.93 -7.93 9.80
C TRP A 253 -2.37 -8.86 8.66
N ALA A 254 -3.65 -8.80 8.36
CA ALA A 254 -4.15 -9.02 7.00
C ALA A 254 -4.66 -7.69 6.47
N GLU A 255 -4.15 -7.27 5.32
CA GLU A 255 -4.51 -6.03 4.64
C GLU A 255 -5.39 -6.34 3.43
N LEU A 256 -6.55 -5.70 3.40
CA LEU A 256 -7.42 -5.69 2.23
C LEU A 256 -6.93 -4.62 1.24
N PHE A 257 -6.86 -5.00 -0.03
CA PHE A 257 -6.58 -4.10 -1.15
C PHE A 257 -7.71 -4.21 -2.18
N ILE A 258 -8.43 -3.12 -2.42
CA ILE A 258 -9.45 -3.01 -3.47
C ILE A 258 -9.04 -1.87 -4.40
N SER A 259 -8.95 -2.18 -5.70
CA SER A 259 -8.34 -1.32 -6.73
C SER A 259 -9.18 -1.37 -8.01
N GLY A 260 -9.19 -0.29 -8.80
CA GLY A 260 -9.69 -0.31 -10.18
C GLY A 260 -8.58 -0.64 -11.18
N CYS A 261 -8.92 -0.78 -12.46
CA CYS A 261 -7.94 -0.96 -13.55
C CYS A 261 -6.80 0.08 -13.48
N GLY A 262 -5.55 -0.36 -13.65
CA GLY A 262 -4.40 0.53 -13.76
C GLY A 262 -3.95 1.20 -12.45
N THR A 263 -4.74 1.12 -11.37
CA THR A 263 -4.38 1.62 -10.04
C THR A 263 -3.16 0.89 -9.50
N ARG A 264 -2.25 1.64 -8.85
CA ARG A 264 -0.92 1.16 -8.43
C ARG A 264 -0.66 1.30 -6.95
N THR A 265 0.13 0.38 -6.42
CA THR A 265 0.90 0.64 -5.20
C THR A 265 1.85 1.81 -5.50
N PRO A 266 1.77 2.94 -4.77
CA PRO A 266 2.50 4.15 -5.14
C PRO A 266 4.00 4.11 -4.83
N LEU A 267 4.45 3.07 -4.13
CA LEU A 267 5.84 2.81 -3.77
C LEU A 267 6.36 1.60 -4.55
N PHE A 268 7.65 1.63 -4.88
CA PHE A 268 8.44 0.45 -5.22
C PHE A 268 9.44 0.28 -4.07
N HIS A 269 9.33 -0.82 -3.34
CA HIS A 269 9.84 -0.88 -1.98
C HIS A 269 10.21 -2.28 -1.51
N VAL A 270 10.97 -2.33 -0.41
CA VAL A 270 11.26 -3.52 0.40
C VAL A 270 10.48 -3.41 1.70
N ASP A 271 9.96 -4.53 2.21
CA ASP A 271 9.20 -4.53 3.45
C ASP A 271 10.06 -4.30 4.70
N VAL A 272 9.42 -3.70 5.70
CA VAL A 272 10.05 -3.31 6.95
C VAL A 272 10.44 -4.50 7.81
N CYS A 273 11.53 -4.31 8.57
CA CYS A 273 12.10 -5.29 9.50
C CYS A 273 12.46 -6.66 8.90
N ALA A 274 12.73 -6.78 7.60
CA ALA A 274 13.05 -8.07 6.96
C ALA A 274 11.96 -9.14 7.19
N THR A 275 10.69 -8.71 7.19
CA THR A 275 9.54 -9.61 7.19
C THR A 275 9.37 -10.27 5.82
N HIS A 276 8.75 -11.46 5.78
CA HIS A 276 8.26 -12.04 4.53
C HIS A 276 6.94 -11.37 4.17
N ALA A 277 6.59 -11.32 2.89
CA ALA A 277 5.30 -10.84 2.39
C ALA A 277 4.56 -11.91 1.59
N TRP A 278 3.23 -11.82 1.58
CA TRP A 278 2.37 -12.61 0.70
C TRP A 278 1.24 -11.76 0.13
N SER A 279 0.80 -12.11 -1.08
CA SER A 279 -0.33 -11.45 -1.74
C SER A 279 -1.17 -12.47 -2.50
N GLY A 280 -2.36 -12.77 -1.96
CA GLY A 280 -3.34 -13.69 -2.54
C GLY A 280 -4.40 -12.93 -3.34
N GLN A 281 -4.52 -13.25 -4.62
CA GLN A 281 -5.45 -12.58 -5.54
C GLN A 281 -6.84 -13.23 -5.50
N ILE A 282 -7.88 -12.43 -5.27
CA ILE A 282 -9.26 -12.90 -5.04
C ILE A 282 -10.13 -12.61 -6.26
N GLN A 283 -10.16 -11.36 -6.74
CA GLN A 283 -10.97 -10.93 -7.89
C GLN A 283 -10.13 -10.05 -8.83
N GLY A 284 -10.31 -10.20 -10.14
CA GLY A 284 -9.51 -9.46 -11.13
C GLY A 284 -8.04 -9.93 -11.14
N HIS A 285 -7.18 -9.22 -11.86
CA HIS A 285 -5.76 -9.58 -12.01
C HIS A 285 -4.85 -8.49 -11.44
N LYS A 286 -3.70 -8.89 -10.90
CA LYS A 286 -2.69 -7.96 -10.36
C LYS A 286 -1.30 -8.36 -10.86
N ARG A 287 -0.64 -7.41 -11.54
CA ARG A 287 0.73 -7.53 -12.02
C ARG A 287 1.69 -6.95 -11.00
N PHE A 288 2.67 -7.74 -10.62
CA PHE A 288 3.81 -7.33 -9.78
C PHE A 288 5.04 -7.11 -10.64
N PHE A 289 5.84 -6.13 -10.24
CA PHE A 289 7.20 -5.91 -10.72
C PHE A 289 8.13 -6.15 -9.54
N VAL A 290 9.02 -7.13 -9.67
CA VAL A 290 9.83 -7.68 -8.57
C VAL A 290 11.30 -7.69 -8.98
N ALA A 291 12.18 -7.12 -8.15
CA ALA A 291 13.63 -7.05 -8.38
C ALA A 291 14.42 -7.60 -7.17
N PRO A 292 15.52 -8.34 -7.41
CA PRO A 292 16.30 -8.97 -6.35
C PRO A 292 17.04 -7.94 -5.49
N PRO A 293 17.45 -8.32 -4.25
CA PRO A 293 18.32 -7.49 -3.41
C PRO A 293 19.61 -7.03 -4.10
N SER A 294 20.13 -7.79 -5.06
CA SER A 294 21.29 -7.41 -5.89
C SER A 294 21.07 -6.18 -6.77
N SER A 295 19.82 -5.85 -7.11
CA SER A 295 19.47 -4.63 -7.87
C SER A 295 19.34 -3.37 -7.01
N THR A 296 19.57 -3.44 -5.69
CA THR A 296 19.35 -2.34 -4.73
C THR A 296 20.01 -1.00 -5.10
N SER A 297 21.19 -1.01 -5.74
CA SER A 297 21.82 0.23 -6.22
C SER A 297 21.05 0.83 -7.41
N ALA A 298 20.77 0.01 -8.42
CA ALA A 298 20.14 0.40 -9.68
C ALA A 298 18.68 0.87 -9.53
N VAL A 299 17.99 0.48 -8.45
CA VAL A 299 16.60 0.89 -8.16
C VAL A 299 16.48 2.22 -7.40
N TYR A 300 17.56 2.98 -7.21
CA TYR A 300 17.55 4.33 -6.62
C TYR A 300 16.76 4.48 -5.29
N PRO A 301 17.22 3.88 -4.18
CA PRO A 301 16.64 4.13 -2.85
C PRO A 301 16.61 5.62 -2.48
N ILE A 302 15.59 6.03 -1.73
CA ILE A 302 15.51 7.36 -1.12
C ILE A 302 16.52 7.38 0.05
N LYS A 303 17.46 8.34 0.04
CA LYS A 303 18.57 8.43 1.00
C LYS A 303 18.13 8.25 2.46
N ASP A 304 17.08 8.97 2.86
CA ASP A 304 16.59 9.02 4.23
C ASP A 304 15.38 8.08 4.46
N GLN A 305 15.00 7.28 3.44
CA GLN A 305 14.00 6.21 3.48
C GLN A 305 14.46 5.02 2.61
N PRO A 306 15.57 4.33 2.97
CA PRO A 306 16.31 3.44 2.06
C PRO A 306 15.59 2.15 1.66
N LEU A 307 14.39 1.89 2.18
CA LEU A 307 13.51 0.79 1.77
C LEU A 307 12.52 1.22 0.67
N VAL A 308 12.50 2.49 0.25
CA VAL A 308 11.59 3.04 -0.75
C VAL A 308 12.39 3.61 -1.92
N SER A 309 12.00 3.27 -3.14
CA SER A 309 12.62 3.73 -4.37
C SER A 309 12.11 5.11 -4.80
N ARG A 310 12.99 5.90 -5.43
CA ARG A 310 12.63 7.12 -6.18
C ARG A 310 11.86 6.84 -7.47
N ILE A 311 11.81 5.58 -7.93
CA ILE A 311 11.11 5.11 -9.13
C ILE A 311 9.76 4.51 -8.71
N SER A 312 8.67 5.26 -8.87
CA SER A 312 7.32 4.78 -8.54
C SER A 312 6.65 3.93 -9.65
N LYS A 313 7.26 3.85 -10.83
CA LYS A 313 6.75 3.10 -12.00
C LYS A 313 7.91 2.45 -12.77
N PRO A 314 8.43 1.29 -12.32
CA PRO A 314 9.62 0.68 -12.90
C PRO A 314 9.46 0.29 -14.39
N ASP A 315 8.28 -0.14 -14.81
CA ASP A 315 7.92 -0.40 -16.21
C ASP A 315 7.97 0.85 -17.11
N ARG A 316 8.08 2.05 -16.54
CA ARG A 316 8.07 3.35 -17.25
C ARG A 316 9.11 4.32 -16.70
N ALA A 317 10.20 3.78 -16.14
CA ALA A 317 11.29 4.57 -15.57
C ALA A 317 12.01 5.42 -16.64
N SER A 318 12.20 6.71 -16.36
CA SER A 318 12.98 7.60 -17.22
C SER A 318 14.48 7.33 -17.04
N LEU A 319 15.13 6.68 -18.02
CA LEU A 319 16.57 6.46 -17.99
C LEU A 319 17.40 7.75 -18.09
N GLY A 320 16.82 8.87 -18.57
CA GLY A 320 17.44 10.19 -18.47
C GLY A 320 17.47 10.75 -17.03
N THR A 321 16.71 10.16 -16.12
CA THR A 321 16.62 10.53 -14.69
C THR A 321 17.21 9.45 -13.77
N PHE A 322 17.17 8.20 -14.23
CA PHE A 322 17.56 6.99 -13.50
C PHE A 322 18.44 6.07 -14.39
N PRO A 323 19.60 6.53 -14.90
CA PRO A 323 20.37 5.81 -15.91
C PRO A 323 20.86 4.42 -15.45
N GLU A 324 21.15 4.23 -14.16
CA GLU A 324 21.56 2.93 -13.62
C GLU A 324 20.43 1.91 -13.60
N PHE A 325 19.15 2.32 -13.68
CA PHE A 325 18.02 1.40 -13.72
C PHE A 325 18.07 0.48 -14.95
N ALA A 326 18.78 0.87 -16.03
CA ALA A 326 19.04 0.01 -17.18
C ALA A 326 19.83 -1.28 -16.84
N SER A 327 20.51 -1.35 -15.69
CA SER A 327 21.19 -2.55 -15.20
C SER A 327 20.41 -3.34 -14.14
N ALA A 328 19.31 -2.79 -13.61
CA ALA A 328 18.42 -3.51 -12.70
C ALA A 328 17.77 -4.71 -13.39
N GLU A 329 17.58 -5.79 -12.64
CA GLU A 329 16.85 -6.98 -13.08
C GLU A 329 15.42 -6.91 -12.52
N LEU A 330 14.41 -6.96 -13.40
CA LEU A 330 13.01 -6.80 -13.03
C LEU A 330 12.17 -7.93 -13.62
N SER A 331 11.67 -8.81 -12.77
CA SER A 331 10.74 -9.88 -13.12
C SER A 331 9.30 -9.34 -13.14
N VAL A 332 8.52 -9.76 -14.13
CA VAL A 332 7.10 -9.41 -14.28
C VAL A 332 6.25 -10.63 -13.97
N VAL A 333 5.34 -10.48 -13.01
CA VAL A 333 4.52 -11.58 -12.45
C VAL A 333 3.06 -11.19 -12.42
N ASP A 334 2.23 -11.91 -13.16
CA ASP A 334 0.77 -11.72 -13.12
C ASP A 334 0.13 -12.78 -12.22
N LEU A 335 -0.68 -12.31 -11.27
CA LEU A 335 -1.59 -13.13 -10.47
C LEU A 335 -3.00 -13.07 -11.03
N ALA A 336 -3.55 -14.26 -11.29
CA ALA A 336 -4.98 -14.47 -11.50
C ALA A 336 -5.68 -14.85 -10.18
N PRO A 337 -7.02 -14.77 -10.11
CA PRO A 337 -7.79 -15.25 -8.96
C PRO A 337 -7.39 -16.66 -8.50
N GLY A 338 -7.21 -16.85 -7.20
CA GLY A 338 -6.81 -18.14 -6.62
C GLY A 338 -5.30 -18.41 -6.61
N GLN A 339 -4.48 -17.44 -7.01
CA GLN A 339 -3.03 -17.50 -6.98
C GLN A 339 -2.45 -16.58 -5.90
N LEU A 340 -1.29 -16.94 -5.37
CA LEU A 340 -0.58 -16.18 -4.35
C LEU A 340 0.88 -15.94 -4.74
N LEU A 341 1.36 -14.70 -4.61
CA LEU A 341 2.79 -14.38 -4.70
C LEU A 341 3.41 -14.38 -3.29
N TYR A 342 4.51 -15.10 -3.13
CA TYR A 342 5.42 -15.00 -2.00
C TYR A 342 6.56 -14.03 -2.32
N ILE A 343 6.86 -13.12 -1.40
CA ILE A 343 7.91 -12.10 -1.52
C ILE A 343 8.86 -12.21 -0.32
N PRO A 344 10.14 -12.57 -0.51
CA PRO A 344 11.11 -12.68 0.57
C PRO A 344 11.67 -11.32 1.04
N PRO A 345 12.29 -11.26 2.23
CA PRO A 345 13.02 -10.10 2.73
C PRO A 345 14.03 -9.53 1.73
N GLY A 346 14.13 -8.21 1.65
CA GLY A 346 15.08 -7.53 0.75
C GLY A 346 14.63 -7.43 -0.71
N TRP A 347 13.58 -8.12 -1.14
CA TRP A 347 13.09 -8.05 -2.51
C TRP A 347 12.27 -6.79 -2.77
N TRP A 348 12.71 -6.02 -3.77
CA TRP A 348 12.07 -4.79 -4.20
C TRP A 348 10.82 -5.12 -5.00
N HIS A 349 9.66 -4.62 -4.60
CA HIS A 349 8.40 -4.95 -5.27
C HIS A 349 7.42 -3.78 -5.32
N THR A 350 6.58 -3.79 -6.36
CA THR A 350 5.40 -2.93 -6.53
C THR A 350 4.34 -3.65 -7.38
N ALA A 351 3.11 -3.13 -7.41
CA ALA A 351 1.99 -3.76 -8.09
C ALA A 351 1.09 -2.78 -8.84
N VAL A 352 0.44 -3.29 -9.90
CA VAL A 352 -0.61 -2.62 -10.67
C VAL A 352 -1.78 -3.57 -10.91
N ALA A 353 -3.01 -3.11 -10.72
CA ALA A 353 -4.20 -3.84 -11.12
C ALA A 353 -4.34 -3.85 -12.65
N VAL A 354 -4.66 -5.01 -13.24
CA VAL A 354 -4.79 -5.18 -14.69
C VAL A 354 -6.09 -5.91 -15.06
N GLY A 355 -6.58 -5.66 -16.28
CA GLY A 355 -7.95 -6.00 -16.67
C GLY A 355 -8.98 -4.97 -16.20
N VAL A 356 -10.22 -5.12 -16.67
CA VAL A 356 -11.34 -4.20 -16.40
C VAL A 356 -12.03 -4.53 -15.08
N GLY A 357 -12.49 -3.50 -14.36
CA GLY A 357 -13.32 -3.66 -13.17
C GLY A 357 -12.55 -3.83 -11.85
N PRO A 358 -13.19 -4.38 -10.80
CA PRO A 358 -12.63 -4.44 -9.46
C PRO A 358 -11.53 -5.50 -9.34
N CYS A 359 -10.36 -5.07 -8.87
CA CYS A 359 -9.24 -5.92 -8.49
C CYS A 359 -9.13 -5.99 -6.97
N ILE A 360 -9.46 -7.15 -6.40
CA ILE A 360 -9.47 -7.43 -4.95
C ILE A 360 -8.33 -8.40 -4.63
N THR A 361 -7.49 -8.01 -3.68
CA THR A 361 -6.32 -8.77 -3.21
C THR A 361 -6.31 -8.73 -1.67
N LEU A 362 -5.95 -9.86 -1.05
CA LEU A 362 -5.63 -9.92 0.36
C LEU A 362 -4.13 -10.16 0.50
N GLY A 363 -3.46 -9.46 1.41
CA GLY A 363 -2.02 -9.66 1.64
C GLY A 363 -1.62 -9.35 3.06
N GLY A 364 -0.33 -9.47 3.33
CA GLY A 364 0.25 -9.08 4.60
C GLY A 364 1.67 -9.59 4.79
N ASN A 365 2.24 -9.28 5.94
CA ASN A 365 3.58 -9.71 6.32
C ASN A 365 3.55 -10.85 7.35
N PHE A 366 4.56 -11.72 7.33
CA PHE A 366 4.70 -12.83 8.25
C PHE A 366 6.16 -13.11 8.64
N VAL A 367 6.31 -13.89 9.71
CA VAL A 367 7.59 -14.28 10.29
C VAL A 367 7.62 -15.79 10.44
N ASN A 368 8.70 -16.44 10.03
CA ASN A 368 8.93 -17.86 10.30
C ASN A 368 10.41 -18.06 10.68
N ASP A 369 10.83 -19.31 10.87
CA ASP A 369 12.16 -19.63 11.40
C ASP A 369 13.32 -19.12 10.53
N SER A 370 13.10 -18.86 9.23
CA SER A 370 14.14 -18.32 8.34
C SER A 370 14.45 -16.83 8.58
N ASN A 371 13.47 -16.03 9.05
CA ASN A 371 13.65 -14.59 9.24
C ASN A 371 13.46 -14.10 10.68
N TYR A 372 12.93 -14.93 11.60
CA TYR A 372 12.63 -14.58 12.99
C TYR A 372 13.68 -13.70 13.69
N GLU A 373 14.94 -14.14 13.75
CA GLU A 373 16.03 -13.39 14.42
C GLU A 373 16.31 -12.03 13.77
N ARG A 374 16.19 -11.93 12.44
CA ARG A 374 16.37 -10.68 11.69
C ARG A 374 15.21 -9.71 11.94
N VAL A 375 13.98 -10.21 12.03
CA VAL A 375 12.80 -9.41 12.37
C VAL A 375 12.85 -8.94 13.81
N ALA A 376 13.21 -9.81 14.75
CA ALA A 376 13.36 -9.49 16.17
C ALA A 376 14.38 -8.36 16.39
N ALA A 377 15.58 -8.50 15.81
CA ALA A 377 16.64 -7.50 15.91
C ALA A 377 16.25 -6.16 15.25
N ALA A 378 15.65 -6.20 14.06
CA ALA A 378 15.24 -4.99 13.35
C ALA A 378 14.06 -4.27 14.02
N ALA A 379 13.11 -5.00 14.60
CA ALA A 379 12.00 -4.45 15.36
C ALA A 379 12.49 -3.80 16.66
N ALA A 380 13.31 -4.50 17.45
CA ALA A 380 13.89 -3.98 18.68
C ALA A 380 14.72 -2.70 18.45
N ALA A 381 15.51 -2.64 17.38
CA ALA A 381 16.28 -1.45 17.02
C ALA A 381 15.38 -0.23 16.73
N ARG A 382 14.24 -0.43 16.06
CA ARG A 382 13.27 0.65 15.79
C ARG A 382 12.59 1.14 17.07
N SER A 383 12.16 0.22 17.93
CA SER A 383 11.45 0.53 19.18
C SER A 383 12.31 1.21 20.27
N VAL A 384 13.62 1.34 20.04
CA VAL A 384 14.56 2.16 20.85
C VAL A 384 14.74 3.58 20.27
N THR A 385 14.25 3.85 19.06
CA THR A 385 14.44 5.13 18.34
C THR A 385 13.18 6.02 18.36
N THR A 386 12.11 5.59 19.04
CA THR A 386 10.81 6.28 19.16
C THR A 386 10.52 6.68 20.61
#